data_AF-M7XIS2-F1
#
_entry.id   AF-M7XIS2-F1
#
_cell.length_a   1.000
_cell.length_b   1.000
_cell.length_c   1.000
_cell.angle_alpha   90.00
_cell.angle_beta   90.00
_cell.angle_gamma   90.00
#
_symmetry.space_group_name_H-M   'P 1'
#
loop_
_entity.id
_entity.type
_entity.pdbx_description
1 polymer ?
#
loop_
_entity_poly.entity_id
_entity_poly.type
_entity_poly.pdbx_seq_one_letter_code
_entity_poly.pdbx_strand_id
1 'polypeptide(L)'
;MFVFQRFAHVFWIPVFPMSKTGVTECSHCKQVLRKEEFPPRFRDSYEILKSKSKTPIWTFSGLVLFAIFVVVGGIRSNQNKERNAELILSPQKGDVYEIKLDYKQYTLYKVDEVVGDTVFVLPHQYETNKRRGIKDLKMRGDDDFVLERFPILKEELKVKLEEGEIMNVDRK
;
A
#
# COMPACT_ATOMS: atom_id res chain seq x y z
N MET A 1 -18.59 -41.11 2.22
CA MET A 1 -19.02 -39.85 1.59
C MET A 1 -18.08 -38.76 2.07
N PHE A 2 -17.53 -37.98 1.16
CA PHE A 2 -16.58 -36.91 1.48
C PHE A 2 -17.17 -35.56 1.06
N VAL A 3 -16.97 -34.53 1.88
CA VAL A 3 -17.40 -33.15 1.61
C VAL A 3 -16.14 -32.29 1.49
N PHE A 4 -16.02 -31.59 0.37
CA PHE A 4 -14.91 -30.69 0.06
C PHE A 4 -15.38 -29.25 0.01
N GLN A 5 -14.54 -28.33 0.48
CA GLN A 5 -14.77 -26.89 0.39
C GLN A 5 -13.94 -26.34 -0.78
N ARG A 6 -14.60 -25.74 -1.77
CA ARG A 6 -13.95 -24.91 -2.77
C ARG A 6 -13.66 -23.54 -2.15
N PHE A 7 -12.49 -22.99 -2.47
CA PHE A 7 -12.07 -21.66 -2.05
C PHE A 7 -11.47 -20.93 -3.25
N ALA A 8 -11.64 -19.61 -3.27
CA ALA A 8 -10.95 -18.76 -4.23
C ALA A 8 -9.51 -18.55 -3.75
N HIS A 9 -8.56 -18.52 -4.67
CA HIS A 9 -7.17 -18.23 -4.36
C HIS A 9 -6.61 -17.16 -5.28
N VAL A 10 -5.67 -16.38 -4.77
CA VAL A 10 -4.87 -15.42 -5.53
C VAL A 10 -3.42 -15.78 -5.30
N PHE A 11 -2.65 -16.04 -6.37
CA PHE A 11 -1.26 -16.55 -6.27
C PHE A 11 -1.11 -17.74 -5.31
N TRP A 12 -1.98 -18.76 -5.43
CA TRP A 12 -2.05 -19.94 -4.55
C TRP A 12 -2.40 -19.67 -3.07
N ILE A 13 -2.73 -18.43 -2.68
CA ILE A 13 -3.17 -18.09 -1.33
C ILE A 13 -4.71 -18.12 -1.26
N PRO A 14 -5.33 -18.94 -0.40
CA PRO A 14 -6.78 -18.95 -0.19
C PRO A 14 -7.30 -17.61 0.36
N VAL A 15 -8.24 -16.97 -0.34
CA VAL A 15 -8.77 -15.64 0.03
C VAL A 15 -10.16 -15.74 0.68
N PHE A 16 -11.07 -16.53 0.11
CA PHE A 16 -12.39 -16.75 0.69
C PHE A 16 -12.98 -18.12 0.32
N PRO A 17 -13.78 -18.75 1.20
CA PRO A 17 -14.50 -19.98 0.89
C PRO A 17 -15.65 -19.69 -0.07
N MET A 18 -15.83 -20.53 -1.10
CA MET A 18 -16.90 -20.37 -2.09
C MET A 18 -18.07 -21.32 -1.83
N SER A 19 -17.91 -22.60 -2.19
CA SER A 19 -18.99 -23.57 -2.14
C SER A 19 -18.51 -24.93 -1.63
N LYS A 20 -19.39 -25.65 -0.96
CA LYS A 20 -19.16 -27.05 -0.55
C LYS A 20 -19.70 -27.98 -1.63
N THR A 21 -18.92 -29.00 -1.96
CA THR A 21 -19.30 -30.08 -2.88
C THR A 21 -19.08 -31.43 -2.21
N GLY A 22 -19.85 -32.43 -2.59
CA GLY A 22 -19.76 -33.77 -2.01
C GLY A 22 -19.52 -34.83 -3.08
N VAL A 23 -18.78 -35.87 -2.71
CA VAL A 23 -18.61 -37.08 -3.53
C VAL A 23 -18.86 -38.32 -2.69
N THR A 24 -19.39 -39.36 -3.32
CA THR A 24 -19.47 -40.71 -2.73
C THR A 24 -18.65 -41.67 -3.59
N GLU A 25 -18.03 -42.64 -2.94
CA GLU A 25 -17.34 -43.75 -3.60
C GLU A 25 -18.06 -45.04 -3.18
N CYS A 26 -18.41 -45.87 -4.15
CA CYS A 26 -18.89 -47.22 -3.87
C CYS A 26 -17.72 -48.11 -3.45
N SER A 27 -17.82 -48.77 -2.30
CA SER A 27 -16.75 -49.67 -1.81
C SER A 27 -16.54 -50.89 -2.70
N HIS A 28 -17.58 -51.36 -3.38
CA HIS A 28 -17.56 -52.59 -4.18
C HIS A 28 -17.11 -52.35 -5.63
N CYS A 29 -17.76 -51.43 -6.35
CA CYS A 29 -17.46 -51.17 -7.76
C CYS A 29 -16.55 -49.94 -7.99
N LYS A 30 -16.15 -49.23 -6.94
CA LYS A 30 -15.26 -48.06 -7.00
C LYS A 30 -15.79 -46.88 -7.83
N GLN A 31 -17.07 -46.91 -8.18
CA GLN A 31 -17.73 -45.80 -8.86
C GLN A 31 -17.80 -44.57 -7.94
N VAL A 32 -17.41 -43.42 -8.48
CA VAL A 32 -17.51 -42.12 -7.81
C VAL A 32 -18.73 -41.37 -8.35
N LEU A 33 -19.65 -40.98 -7.47
CA LEU A 33 -20.80 -40.15 -7.81
C LEU A 33 -20.57 -38.73 -7.30
N ARG A 34 -20.88 -37.73 -8.13
CA ARG A 34 -20.88 -36.32 -7.76
C ARG A 34 -22.25 -35.90 -7.22
N LYS A 35 -22.31 -34.76 -6.54
CA LYS A 35 -23.55 -34.21 -5.95
C LYS A 35 -24.73 -34.20 -6.93
N GLU A 36 -24.46 -33.86 -8.19
CA GLU A 36 -25.47 -33.76 -9.25
C GLU A 36 -26.09 -35.12 -9.60
N GLU A 37 -25.36 -36.21 -9.36
CA GLU A 37 -25.72 -37.60 -9.69
C GLU A 37 -26.31 -38.35 -8.49
N PHE A 38 -26.50 -37.68 -7.34
CA PHE A 38 -26.98 -38.33 -6.13
C PHE A 38 -28.46 -38.75 -6.22
N PRO A 39 -28.75 -40.05 -5.97
CA PRO A 39 -30.11 -40.52 -5.70
C PRO A 39 -30.72 -39.79 -4.48
N PRO A 40 -32.06 -39.66 -4.40
CA PRO A 40 -32.73 -38.91 -3.33
C PRO A 40 -32.27 -39.27 -1.91
N ARG A 41 -32.05 -40.56 -1.62
CA ARG A 41 -31.59 -41.05 -0.31
C ARG A 41 -30.22 -40.53 0.12
N PHE A 42 -29.35 -40.21 -0.84
CA PHE A 42 -28.02 -39.67 -0.55
C PHE A 42 -28.02 -38.15 -0.34
N ARG A 43 -29.08 -37.44 -0.77
CA ARG A 43 -29.21 -35.99 -0.59
C ARG A 43 -29.41 -35.60 0.87
N ASP A 44 -30.22 -36.36 1.60
CA ASP A 44 -30.46 -36.10 3.04
C ASP A 44 -29.18 -36.30 3.85
N SER A 45 -28.47 -37.40 3.59
CA SER A 45 -27.16 -37.69 4.21
C SER A 45 -26.12 -36.62 3.86
N TYR A 46 -26.14 -36.10 2.63
CA TYR A 46 -25.27 -35.02 2.18
C TYR A 46 -25.52 -33.71 2.92
N GLU A 47 -26.78 -33.27 3.06
CA GLU A 47 -27.08 -31.99 3.74
C GLU A 47 -26.75 -32.04 5.24
N ILE A 48 -26.92 -33.20 5.90
CA ILE A 48 -26.47 -33.40 7.28
C ILE A 48 -24.94 -33.30 7.39
N LEU A 49 -24.19 -33.91 6.47
CA LEU A 49 -22.72 -33.84 6.47
C LEU A 49 -22.21 -32.44 6.10
N LYS A 50 -22.86 -31.76 5.16
CA LYS A 50 -22.51 -30.40 4.72
C LYS A 50 -22.72 -29.35 5.81
N SER A 51 -23.78 -29.50 6.62
CA SER A 51 -24.05 -28.62 7.77
C SER A 51 -23.07 -28.87 8.92
N LYS A 52 -22.65 -30.12 9.15
CA LYS A 52 -21.63 -30.45 10.16
C LYS A 52 -20.22 -30.06 9.74
N SER A 53 -19.90 -30.10 8.45
CA SER A 53 -18.60 -29.68 7.92
C SER A 53 -18.41 -28.18 8.10
N LYS A 54 -17.50 -27.74 8.97
CA LYS A 54 -17.19 -26.32 9.16
C LYS A 54 -16.24 -25.81 8.08
N THR A 55 -16.38 -24.54 7.71
CA THR A 55 -15.42 -23.86 6.83
C THR A 55 -14.10 -23.70 7.55
N PRO A 56 -12.98 -24.23 7.00
CA PRO A 56 -11.71 -24.11 7.69
C PRO A 56 -11.18 -22.68 7.71
N ILE A 57 -10.64 -22.24 8.84
CA ILE A 57 -10.24 -20.82 9.05
C ILE A 57 -9.13 -20.40 8.08
N TRP A 58 -8.27 -21.31 7.63
CA TRP A 58 -7.19 -21.01 6.69
C TRP A 58 -7.71 -20.52 5.33
N THR A 59 -8.98 -20.75 4.97
CA THR A 59 -9.54 -20.25 3.71
C THR A 59 -9.64 -18.73 3.64
N PHE A 60 -9.47 -18.05 4.79
CA PHE A 60 -9.45 -16.58 4.91
C PHE A 60 -8.02 -16.00 5.02
N SER A 61 -6.98 -16.81 4.81
CA SER A 61 -5.58 -16.37 4.96
C SER A 61 -5.24 -15.13 4.12
N GLY A 62 -5.73 -15.06 2.88
CA GLY A 62 -5.54 -13.90 2.00
C GLY A 62 -6.24 -12.64 2.50
N LEU A 63 -7.40 -12.76 3.14
CA LEU A 63 -8.11 -11.61 3.73
C LEU A 63 -7.34 -11.05 4.93
N VAL A 64 -6.81 -11.94 5.78
CA VAL A 64 -5.96 -11.54 6.92
C VAL A 64 -4.71 -10.84 6.42
N LEU A 65 -4.04 -11.40 5.41
CA LEU A 65 -2.86 -10.80 4.80
C LEU A 65 -3.17 -9.41 4.23
N PHE A 66 -4.28 -9.27 3.51
CA PHE A 66 -4.74 -7.98 2.97
C PHE A 66 -5.01 -6.96 4.09
N ALA A 67 -5.67 -7.36 5.17
CA ALA A 67 -5.91 -6.50 6.32
C ALA A 67 -4.60 -6.01 6.94
N ILE A 68 -3.60 -6.90 7.09
CA ILE A 68 -2.26 -6.52 7.58
C ILE A 68 -1.61 -5.48 6.65
N PHE A 69 -1.67 -5.67 5.33
CA PHE A 69 -1.13 -4.70 4.36
C PHE A 69 -1.78 -3.32 4.49
N VAL A 70 -3.11 -3.27 4.64
CA VAL A 70 -3.84 -2.01 4.83
C VAL A 70 -3.43 -1.33 6.13
N VAL A 71 -3.34 -2.08 7.23
CA VAL A 71 -2.93 -1.55 8.55
C VAL A 71 -1.51 -1.00 8.50
N VAL A 72 -0.54 -1.77 7.97
CA VAL A 72 0.85 -1.31 7.86
C VAL A 72 0.96 -0.09 6.94
N GLY A 73 0.24 -0.08 5.81
CA GLY A 73 0.19 1.07 4.91
C GLY A 73 -0.38 2.32 5.59
N GLY A 74 -1.43 2.16 6.39
CA GLY A 74 -2.04 3.23 7.19
C GLY A 74 -1.09 3.80 8.23
N ILE A 75 -0.44 2.94 9.02
CA ILE A 75 0.54 3.34 10.04
C ILE A 75 1.70 4.09 9.39
N ARG A 76 2.29 3.55 8.32
CA ARG A 76 3.39 4.20 7.60
C ARG A 76 2.99 5.56 7.00
N SER A 77 1.77 5.65 6.47
CA SER A 77 1.23 6.91 5.94
C SER A 77 1.12 7.98 7.03
N ASN A 78 0.60 7.60 8.21
CA ASN A 78 0.49 8.53 9.33
C ASN A 78 1.85 8.97 9.86
N GLN A 79 2.77 8.02 10.09
CA GLN A 79 4.14 8.31 10.51
C GLN A 79 4.86 9.25 9.54
N ASN A 80 4.66 9.09 8.23
CA ASN A 80 5.29 9.96 7.24
C ASN A 80 4.75 11.40 7.33
N LYS A 81 3.45 11.57 7.59
CA LYS A 81 2.85 12.91 7.80
C LYS A 81 3.40 13.58 9.05
N GLU A 82 3.44 12.86 10.17
CA GLU A 82 3.99 13.36 11.43
C GLU A 82 5.46 13.74 11.27
N ARG A 83 6.27 12.85 10.69
CA ARG A 83 7.68 13.11 10.39
C ARG A 83 7.85 14.35 9.52
N ASN A 84 7.09 14.48 8.43
CA ASN A 84 7.20 15.66 7.56
C ASN A 84 6.84 16.95 8.30
N ALA A 85 5.80 16.93 9.13
CA ALA A 85 5.44 18.08 9.96
C ALA A 85 6.56 18.45 10.94
N GLU A 86 7.18 17.48 11.62
CA GLU A 86 8.31 17.70 12.52
C GLU A 86 9.55 18.28 11.81
N LEU A 87 9.86 17.79 10.61
CA LEU A 87 10.99 18.26 9.80
C LEU A 87 10.77 19.69 9.30
N ILE A 88 9.54 20.06 8.94
CA ILE A 88 9.19 21.43 8.55
C ILE A 88 9.24 22.42 9.72
N LEU A 89 8.94 21.98 10.95
CA LEU A 89 9.10 22.82 12.14
C LEU A 89 10.57 23.09 12.48
N SER A 90 11.47 22.19 12.09
CA SER A 90 12.90 22.24 12.43
C SER A 90 13.79 22.04 11.20
N PRO A 91 13.70 22.92 10.17
CA PRO A 91 14.46 22.76 8.93
C PRO A 91 15.96 22.81 9.21
N GLN A 92 16.72 21.96 8.52
CA GLN A 92 18.17 21.84 8.67
C GLN A 92 18.85 21.90 7.31
N LYS A 93 20.10 22.39 7.29
CA LYS A 93 20.95 22.35 6.09
C LYS A 93 21.02 20.92 5.57
N GLY A 94 20.76 20.75 4.28
CA GLY A 94 20.76 19.46 3.59
C GLY A 94 19.40 18.78 3.47
N ASP A 95 18.35 19.29 4.12
CA ASP A 95 16.99 18.79 3.90
C ASP A 95 16.57 18.96 2.44
N VAL A 96 15.89 17.97 1.88
CA VAL A 96 15.38 17.99 0.51
C VAL A 96 13.87 17.90 0.52
N TYR A 97 13.21 18.93 0.00
CA TYR A 97 11.77 19.02 -0.16
C TYR A 97 11.35 18.53 -1.54
N GLU A 98 10.38 17.62 -1.58
CA GLU A 98 9.70 17.24 -2.80
C GLU A 98 8.57 18.23 -3.09
N ILE A 99 8.73 19.04 -4.13
CA ILE A 99 7.83 20.13 -4.45
C ILE A 99 6.95 19.77 -5.65
N LYS A 100 5.67 20.08 -5.53
CA LYS A 100 4.72 20.12 -6.63
C LYS A 100 4.50 21.58 -7.01
N LEU A 101 4.92 21.95 -8.22
CA LEU A 101 4.83 23.32 -8.73
C LEU A 101 3.41 23.60 -9.26
N ASP A 102 2.97 22.83 -10.24
CA ASP A 102 1.65 22.98 -10.88
C ASP A 102 1.14 21.60 -11.37
N TYR A 103 0.19 21.58 -12.30
CA TYR A 103 -0.43 20.39 -12.84
C TYR A 103 0.62 19.46 -13.45
N LYS A 104 0.88 18.38 -12.72
CA LYS A 104 1.84 17.33 -13.04
C LYS A 104 3.30 17.80 -13.08
N GLN A 105 3.66 18.99 -12.59
CA GLN A 105 5.06 19.43 -12.54
C GLN A 105 5.62 19.27 -11.13
N TYR A 106 6.79 18.65 -11.03
CA TYR A 106 7.44 18.33 -9.76
C TYR A 106 8.93 18.62 -9.82
N THR A 107 9.48 19.10 -8.71
CA THR A 107 10.91 19.40 -8.55
C THR A 107 11.39 19.11 -7.13
N LEU A 108 12.66 19.41 -6.86
CA LEU A 108 13.29 19.29 -5.55
C LEU A 108 13.84 20.64 -5.12
N TYR A 109 13.62 21.01 -3.86
CA TYR A 109 14.33 22.13 -3.21
C TYR A 109 15.22 21.59 -2.11
N LYS A 110 16.46 22.07 -2.03
CA LYS A 110 17.41 21.68 -0.97
C LYS A 110 17.70 22.84 -0.06
N VAL A 111 17.62 22.63 1.25
CA VAL A 111 17.98 23.65 2.24
C VAL A 111 19.48 23.85 2.26
N ASP A 112 19.93 25.07 1.98
CA ASP A 112 21.33 25.47 2.10
C ASP A 112 21.63 26.08 3.47
N GLU A 113 20.73 26.92 3.99
CA GLU A 113 20.97 27.65 5.23
C GLU A 113 19.64 28.02 5.91
N VAL A 114 19.64 28.11 7.24
CA VAL A 114 18.49 28.58 8.03
C VAL A 114 18.95 29.72 8.92
N VAL A 115 18.37 30.90 8.73
CA VAL A 115 18.71 32.12 9.49
C VAL A 115 17.43 32.68 10.12
N GLY A 116 17.32 32.59 11.44
CA GLY A 116 16.12 32.99 12.16
C GLY A 116 14.91 32.20 11.64
N ASP A 117 13.93 32.90 11.07
CA ASP A 117 12.71 32.32 10.50
C ASP A 117 12.73 32.17 8.97
N THR A 118 13.86 32.46 8.35
CA THR A 118 14.06 32.32 6.91
C THR A 118 14.90 31.07 6.60
N VAL A 119 14.40 30.26 5.68
CA VAL A 119 15.07 29.07 5.14
C VAL A 119 15.50 29.40 3.72
N PHE A 120 16.80 29.38 3.46
CA PHE A 120 17.35 29.55 2.11
C PHE A 120 17.41 28.19 1.44
N VAL A 121 16.73 28.07 0.30
CA VAL A 121 16.69 26.84 -0.48
C VAL A 121 17.30 27.03 -1.87
N LEU A 122 17.86 25.95 -2.39
CA LEU A 122 18.41 25.84 -3.73
C LEU A 122 17.45 24.99 -4.58
N PRO A 123 16.92 25.52 -5.71
CA PRO A 123 16.06 24.76 -6.58
C PRO A 123 16.88 23.78 -7.43
N HIS A 124 16.31 22.62 -7.71
CA HIS A 124 16.89 21.69 -8.65
C HIS A 124 16.71 22.20 -10.10
N GLN A 125 17.74 22.07 -10.93
CA GLN A 125 17.76 22.57 -12.32
C GLN A 125 16.70 21.89 -13.21
N TYR A 126 16.25 20.70 -12.83
CA TYR A 126 15.34 19.87 -13.61
C TYR A 126 14.03 19.61 -12.88
N GLU A 127 12.97 19.56 -13.67
CA GLU A 127 11.63 19.16 -13.25
C GLU A 127 11.23 17.83 -13.89
N THR A 128 10.21 17.19 -13.33
CA THR A 128 9.59 16.00 -13.91
C THR A 128 8.09 16.17 -14.02
N ASN A 129 7.50 15.55 -15.05
CA ASN A 129 6.06 15.57 -15.25
C ASN A 129 5.31 14.46 -14.47
N LYS A 130 6.02 13.70 -13.63
CA LYS A 130 5.49 12.55 -12.88
C LYS A 130 6.08 12.53 -11.49
N ARG A 131 5.24 12.34 -10.46
CA ARG A 131 5.69 12.19 -9.07
C ARG A 131 6.76 11.09 -8.89
N ARG A 132 6.66 9.98 -9.62
CA ARG A 132 7.68 8.91 -9.56
C ARG A 132 9.04 9.34 -10.11
N GLY A 133 9.09 10.29 -11.04
CA GLY A 133 10.33 10.81 -11.62
C GLY A 133 11.16 11.64 -10.64
N ILE A 134 10.59 12.03 -9.49
CA ILE A 134 11.33 12.71 -8.41
C ILE A 134 12.50 11.83 -7.94
N LYS A 135 12.31 10.50 -7.93
CA LYS A 135 13.38 9.57 -7.59
C LYS A 135 14.58 9.70 -8.54
N ASP A 136 14.31 9.91 -9.82
CA ASP A 136 15.35 10.07 -10.83
C ASP A 136 16.11 11.39 -10.63
N LEU A 137 15.41 12.46 -10.23
CA LEU A 137 16.03 13.73 -9.84
C LEU A 137 16.96 13.52 -8.63
N LYS A 138 16.50 12.84 -7.57
CA LYS A 138 17.33 12.56 -6.39
C LYS A 138 18.58 11.73 -6.69
N MET A 139 18.52 10.88 -7.71
CA MET A 139 19.64 10.02 -8.10
C MET A 139 20.75 10.76 -8.86
N ARG A 140 20.45 11.93 -9.42
CA ARG A 140 21.44 12.75 -10.13
C ARG A 140 22.46 13.41 -9.21
N GLY A 141 22.14 13.53 -7.92
CA GLY A 141 23.04 14.04 -6.90
C GLY A 141 22.86 15.53 -6.63
N ASP A 142 23.83 16.11 -5.94
CA ASP A 142 23.76 17.47 -5.43
C ASP A 142 24.25 18.55 -6.42
N ASP A 143 24.90 18.15 -7.51
CA ASP A 143 25.49 19.07 -8.49
C ASP A 143 24.45 19.77 -9.37
N ASP A 144 23.24 19.21 -9.46
CA ASP A 144 22.13 19.73 -10.26
C ASP A 144 21.29 20.78 -9.50
N PHE A 145 21.66 21.16 -8.27
CA PHE A 145 21.03 22.27 -7.56
C PHE A 145 21.62 23.61 -7.99
N VAL A 146 20.75 24.54 -8.38
CA VAL A 146 21.14 25.88 -8.82
C VAL A 146 21.64 26.68 -7.61
N LEU A 147 22.79 27.34 -7.74
CA LEU A 147 23.41 28.16 -6.69
C LEU A 147 22.60 29.40 -6.30
N GLU A 148 21.62 29.77 -7.13
CA GLU A 148 20.68 30.84 -6.84
C GLU A 148 19.71 30.38 -5.74
N ARG A 149 20.00 30.82 -4.51
CA ARG A 149 19.15 30.58 -3.35
C ARG A 149 18.04 31.59 -3.28
N PHE A 150 16.85 31.12 -2.89
CA PHE A 150 15.73 32.00 -2.57
C PHE A 150 15.25 31.76 -1.14
N PRO A 151 14.78 32.81 -0.46
CA PRO A 151 14.28 32.72 0.91
C PRO A 151 12.83 32.18 0.92
N ILE A 152 12.55 31.27 1.85
CA ILE A 152 11.19 30.85 2.21
C ILE A 152 11.02 31.04 3.72
N LEU A 153 9.91 31.61 4.15
CA LEU A 153 9.61 31.71 5.58
C LEU A 153 9.19 30.35 6.14
N LYS A 154 9.57 30.04 7.39
CA LYS A 154 9.11 28.80 8.05
C LYS A 154 7.59 28.66 8.07
N GLU A 155 6.87 29.76 8.22
CA GLU A 155 5.41 29.74 8.19
C GLU A 155 4.87 29.37 6.80
N GLU A 156 5.52 29.87 5.74
CA GLU A 156 5.17 29.51 4.37
C GLU A 156 5.46 28.03 4.10
N LEU A 157 6.55 27.46 4.66
CA LEU A 157 6.79 26.01 4.56
C LEU A 157 5.67 25.18 5.18
N LYS A 158 5.06 25.62 6.29
CA LYS A 158 3.90 24.95 6.89
C LYS A 158 2.69 25.02 5.97
N VAL A 159 2.39 26.22 5.45
CA VAL A 159 1.28 26.43 4.50
C VAL A 159 1.46 25.53 3.27
N LYS A 160 2.67 25.50 2.68
CA LYS A 160 2.99 24.65 1.53
C LYS A 160 2.87 23.15 1.83
N LEU A 161 3.15 22.72 3.06
CA LEU A 161 2.92 21.34 3.49
C LEU A 161 1.41 21.03 3.60
N GLU A 162 0.63 21.94 4.18
CA GLU A 162 -0.82 21.80 4.35
C GLU A 162 -1.58 21.82 3.01
N GLU A 163 -1.16 22.67 2.07
CA GLU A 163 -1.68 22.74 0.70
C GLU A 163 -1.23 21.55 -0.17
N GLY A 164 -0.24 20.78 0.29
CA GLY A 164 0.30 19.62 -0.41
C GLY A 164 1.23 19.98 -1.57
N GLU A 165 1.77 21.20 -1.59
CA GLU A 165 2.89 21.58 -2.46
C GLU A 165 4.16 20.85 -2.03
N ILE A 166 4.46 20.83 -0.74
CA ILE A 166 5.51 19.99 -0.16
C ILE A 166 4.91 18.60 0.09
N MET A 167 5.31 17.63 -0.73
CA MET A 167 4.77 16.28 -0.63
C MET A 167 5.54 15.39 0.35
N ASN A 168 6.83 15.67 0.52
CA ASN A 168 7.71 14.90 1.36
C ASN A 168 8.97 15.69 1.73
N VAL A 169 9.57 15.37 2.87
CA VAL A 169 10.85 15.93 3.31
C VAL A 169 11.82 14.79 3.57
N ASP A 170 12.93 14.79 2.84
CA ASP A 170 14.02 13.85 3.06
C ASP A 170 15.16 14.54 3.81
N ARG A 171 15.47 13.99 4.99
CA ARG A 171 16.68 14.30 5.76
C ARG A 171 17.56 13.05 5.75
N LYS A 172 18.77 13.17 5.19
CA LYS A 172 19.79 12.12 5.19
C LYS A 172 20.65 12.19 6.44
#